data_AF-A0A852CNG7-F1
#
_entry.id   AF-A0A852CNG7-F1
#
_cell.length_a   1.000
_cell.length_b   1.000
_cell.length_c   1.000
_cell.angle_alpha   90.00
_cell.angle_beta   90.00
_cell.angle_gamma   90.00
#
_symmetry.space_group_name_H-M   'P 1'
#
loop_
_entity.id
_entity.type
_entity.pdbx_description
1 polymer ?
#
loop_
_entity_poly.entity_id
_entity_poly.type
_entity_poly.pdbx_seq_one_letter_code
_entity_poly.pdbx_strand_id
1 'polypeptide(L)'
;ITGVILLAVGVWGKLTLGTYISLIAENSTNAPYVLIGTGTTIIVFGLFGCFATCRGSPWMLKLYAMFLSLVFLAELVAGISGFVFRHEIKDTFLRTYTEAIQNYNKNDERSHAVDNVQESVS
;
A
#
# COMPACT_ATOMS: atom_id res chain seq x y z
N ILE A 1 -13.62 0.35 10.13
CA ILE A 1 -13.78 1.48 9.17
C ILE A 1 -12.48 1.76 8.46
N THR A 2 -11.40 2.12 9.17
CA THR A 2 -10.05 2.35 8.60
C THR A 2 -9.54 1.19 7.74
N GLY A 3 -9.64 -0.06 8.22
CA GLY A 3 -9.24 -1.23 7.42
C GLY A 3 -10.03 -1.40 6.11
N VAL A 4 -11.32 -1.07 6.10
CA VAL A 4 -12.18 -1.12 4.89
C VAL A 4 -11.75 -0.05 3.89
N ILE A 5 -11.43 1.16 4.38
CA ILE A 5 -10.92 2.24 3.54
C ILE A 5 -9.57 1.85 2.92
N LEU A 6 -8.64 1.32 3.72
CA LEU A 6 -7.33 0.86 3.22
C LEU A 6 -7.48 -0.26 2.19
N LEU A 7 -8.40 -1.21 2.41
CA LEU A 7 -8.72 -2.24 1.42
C LEU A 7 -9.27 -1.64 0.13
N ALA A 8 -10.24 -0.74 0.22
CA ALA A 8 -10.85 -0.11 -0.94
C ALA A 8 -9.79 0.65 -1.77
N VAL A 9 -8.90 1.40 -1.12
CA VAL A 9 -7.80 2.12 -1.77
C VAL A 9 -6.80 1.14 -2.40
N GLY A 10 -6.42 0.07 -1.71
CA GLY A 10 -5.52 -0.93 -2.24
C GLY A 10 -6.08 -1.66 -3.46
N VAL A 11 -7.36 -2.05 -3.41
CA VAL A 11 -8.07 -2.66 -4.54
C VAL A 11 -8.20 -1.68 -5.70
N TRP A 12 -8.59 -0.43 -5.43
CA TRP A 12 -8.66 0.61 -6.46
C TRP A 12 -7.30 0.85 -7.13
N GLY A 13 -6.22 0.91 -6.33
CA GLY A 13 -4.85 0.99 -6.83
C GLY A 13 -4.49 -0.21 -7.69
N LYS A 14 -4.80 -1.43 -7.26
CA LYS A 14 -4.56 -2.66 -8.05
C LYS A 14 -5.34 -2.69 -9.35
N LEU A 15 -6.59 -2.22 -9.37
CA LEU A 15 -7.40 -2.13 -10.58
C LEU A 15 -6.87 -1.07 -11.54
N THR A 16 -6.53 0.11 -11.03
CA THR A 16 -5.94 1.19 -11.82
C THR A 16 -4.62 0.71 -12.43
N LEU A 17 -3.69 0.19 -11.61
CA LEU A 17 -2.43 -0.37 -12.10
C LEU A 17 -2.65 -1.55 -13.05
N GLY A 18 -3.65 -2.41 -12.81
CA GLY A 18 -3.96 -3.53 -13.69
C GLY A 18 -4.26 -3.09 -15.13
N THR A 19 -4.98 -1.98 -15.30
CA THR A 19 -5.27 -1.38 -16.62
C THR A 19 -4.02 -0.79 -17.30
N TYR A 20 -3.03 -0.33 -16.53
CA TYR A 20 -1.74 0.16 -17.04
C TYR A 20 -0.73 -0.98 -17.27
N ILE A 21 -0.75 -2.05 -16.46
CA ILE A 21 0.14 -3.21 -16.54
C ILE A 21 -0.23 -4.12 -17.72
N SER A 22 -1.49 -4.15 -18.16
CA SER A 22 -1.85 -4.75 -19.46
C SER A 22 -1.19 -4.07 -20.66
N LEU A 23 -0.66 -2.85 -20.50
CA LEU A 23 0.13 -2.12 -21.50
C LEU A 23 1.63 -2.13 -21.21
N ILE A 24 2.05 -2.39 -19.96
CA ILE A 24 3.45 -2.35 -19.51
C ILE A 24 3.66 -3.58 -18.60
N ALA A 25 3.79 -4.74 -19.23
CA ALA A 25 4.09 -5.98 -18.51
C ALA A 25 5.56 -5.95 -18.05
N GLU A 26 5.85 -5.48 -16.83
CA GLU A 26 6.95 -5.99 -15.98
C GLU A 26 7.08 -5.32 -14.59
N ASN A 27 6.61 -4.10 -14.38
CA ASN A 27 6.85 -3.36 -13.12
C ASN A 27 5.63 -3.32 -12.18
N SER A 28 5.35 -4.45 -11.55
CA SER A 28 4.32 -4.55 -10.50
C SER A 28 4.79 -3.87 -9.21
N THR A 29 4.34 -2.64 -8.97
CA THR A 29 4.55 -1.97 -7.68
C THR A 29 3.88 -2.76 -6.55
N ASN A 30 4.64 -3.14 -5.53
CA ASN A 30 4.14 -3.90 -4.38
C ASN A 30 3.21 -3.08 -3.45
N ALA A 31 3.17 -1.75 -3.60
CA ALA A 31 2.41 -0.85 -2.73
C ALA A 31 0.90 -1.16 -2.60
N PRO A 32 0.12 -1.38 -3.68
CA PRO A 32 -1.29 -1.77 -3.55
C PRO A 32 -1.47 -3.12 -2.82
N TYR A 33 -0.57 -4.08 -3.01
CA TYR A 33 -0.61 -5.35 -2.28
C TYR A 33 -0.36 -5.18 -0.78
N VAL A 34 0.55 -4.28 -0.41
CA VAL A 34 0.80 -3.93 1.01
C VAL A 34 -0.45 -3.27 1.63
N LEU A 35 -1.12 -2.36 0.92
CA LEU A 35 -2.37 -1.74 1.39
C LEU A 35 -3.50 -2.78 1.56
N ILE A 36 -3.63 -3.72 0.62
CA ILE A 36 -4.63 -4.79 0.70
C ILE A 36 -4.32 -5.70 1.90
N GLY A 37 -3.07 -6.18 2.04
CA GLY A 37 -2.69 -7.08 3.13
C GLY A 37 -2.90 -6.44 4.51
N THR A 38 -2.46 -5.19 4.68
CA THR A 38 -2.65 -4.45 5.93
C THR A 38 -4.12 -4.17 6.21
N GLY A 39 -4.91 -3.76 5.22
CA GLY A 39 -6.35 -3.54 5.35
C GLY A 39 -7.11 -4.78 5.80
N THR A 40 -6.86 -5.95 5.19
CA THR A 40 -7.50 -7.22 5.60
C THR A 40 -7.14 -7.58 7.03
N THR A 41 -5.86 -7.44 7.38
CA THR A 41 -5.35 -7.74 8.73
C THR A 41 -6.05 -6.89 9.80
N ILE A 42 -6.21 -5.58 9.54
CA ILE A 42 -6.93 -4.66 10.45
C ILE A 42 -8.40 -5.07 10.61
N ILE A 43 -9.08 -5.50 9.54
CA ILE A 43 -10.47 -5.95 9.63
C ILE A 43 -10.57 -7.22 10.47
N VAL A 44 -9.70 -8.20 10.25
CA VAL A 44 -9.66 -9.45 11.03
C VAL A 44 -9.45 -9.15 12.51
N PHE A 45 -8.48 -8.31 12.86
CA PHE A 45 -8.24 -7.92 14.25
C PHE A 45 -9.41 -7.14 14.86
N GLY A 46 -10.04 -6.24 14.09
CA GLY A 46 -11.23 -5.51 14.54
C GLY A 46 -12.41 -6.44 14.83
N LEU A 47 -12.66 -7.44 13.98
CA LEU A 47 -13.68 -8.46 14.22
C LEU A 47 -13.35 -9.30 15.46
N PHE A 48 -12.10 -9.76 15.58
CA PHE A 48 -11.64 -10.51 16.76
C PHE A 48 -11.80 -9.71 18.05
N GLY A 49 -11.46 -8.42 18.06
CA GLY A 49 -11.64 -7.54 19.21
C GLY A 49 -13.12 -7.34 19.57
N CYS A 50 -13.99 -7.19 18.57
CA CYS A 50 -15.43 -7.13 18.76
C CYS A 50 -15.96 -8.44 19.36
N PHE A 51 -15.59 -9.59 18.81
CA PHE A 51 -15.97 -10.91 19.35
C PHE A 51 -15.44 -11.15 20.78
N ALA A 52 -14.20 -10.79 21.06
CA ALA A 52 -13.60 -10.91 22.39
C ALA A 52 -14.34 -10.07 23.44
N THR A 53 -14.79 -8.88 23.04
CA THR A 53 -15.60 -7.98 23.89
C THR A 53 -17.01 -8.52 24.08
N CYS A 54 -17.69 -8.95 23.00
CA CYS A 54 -19.05 -9.49 23.05
C CYS A 54 -19.15 -10.79 23.86
N ARG A 55 -18.10 -11.62 23.88
CA ARG A 55 -18.10 -12.89 24.63
C ARG A 55 -17.95 -12.68 26.15
N GLY A 56 -17.69 -11.46 26.62
CA GLY A 56 -17.68 -11.08 28.03
C GLY A 56 -16.67 -11.83 28.92
N SER A 57 -15.85 -12.71 28.33
CA SER A 57 -14.91 -13.56 29.06
C SER A 57 -13.60 -12.80 29.26
N PRO A 58 -13.19 -12.53 30.52
CA PRO A 58 -11.98 -11.77 30.81
C PRO A 58 -10.70 -12.47 30.30
N TRP A 59 -10.75 -13.79 30.09
CA TRP A 59 -9.63 -14.57 29.56
C TRP A 59 -9.36 -14.26 28.08
N MET A 60 -10.40 -14.17 27.24
CA MET A 60 -10.25 -13.82 25.83
C MET A 60 -9.78 -12.39 25.63
N LEU A 61 -10.28 -11.45 26.43
CA LEU A 61 -9.85 -10.06 26.37
C LEU A 61 -8.38 -9.91 26.78
N LYS A 62 -7.92 -10.67 27.79
CA LYS A 62 -6.52 -10.67 28.23
C LYS A 62 -5.58 -11.22 27.15
N LEU A 63 -5.98 -12.29 26.45
CA LEU A 63 -5.21 -12.81 25.31
C LEU A 63 -5.15 -11.82 24.14
N TYR A 64 -6.26 -11.18 23.82
CA TYR A 64 -6.30 -10.13 22.79
C TYR A 64 -5.37 -8.96 23.13
N ALA A 65 -5.39 -8.50 24.39
CA ALA A 65 -4.50 -7.44 24.87
C ALA A 65 -3.02 -7.86 24.84
N MET A 66 -2.69 -9.10 25.23
CA MET A 66 -1.33 -9.62 25.15
C MET A 66 -0.82 -9.63 23.71
N PHE A 67 -1.64 -10.10 22.77
CA PHE A 67 -1.30 -10.11 21.35
C PHE A 67 -1.09 -8.70 20.79
N LEU A 68 -1.99 -7.77 21.08
CA LEU A 68 -1.84 -6.37 20.67
C LEU A 68 -0.57 -5.73 21.25
N SER A 69 -0.24 -6.03 22.51
CA SER A 69 1.01 -5.54 23.12
C SER A 69 2.24 -6.07 22.40
N LEU A 70 2.22 -7.33 21.94
CA LEU A 70 3.33 -7.93 21.20
C LEU A 70 3.48 -7.29 19.81
N VAL A 71 2.37 -7.02 19.12
CA VAL A 71 2.36 -6.25 17.86
C VAL A 71 2.90 -4.85 18.07
N PHE A 72 2.47 -4.16 19.14
CA PHE A 72 2.95 -2.81 19.47
C PHE A 72 4.46 -2.78 19.71
N LEU A 73 5.01 -3.77 20.44
CA LEU A 73 6.46 -3.89 20.62
C LEU A 73 7.17 -4.12 19.27
N ALA A 74 6.61 -4.97 18.40
CA ALA A 74 7.17 -5.21 17.08
C ALA A 74 7.14 -3.93 16.20
N GLU A 75 6.04 -3.18 16.22
CA GLU A 75 5.94 -1.88 15.53
C GLU A 75 6.92 -0.85 16.09
N LEU A 76 7.14 -0.84 17.40
CA LEU A 76 8.12 0.03 18.05
C LEU A 76 9.54 -0.31 17.56
N VAL A 77 9.91 -1.58 17.55
CA VAL A 77 11.21 -2.04 17.02
C VAL A 77 11.35 -1.69 15.54
N ALA A 78 10.32 -1.94 14.74
CA ALA A 78 10.30 -1.59 13.33
C ALA A 78 10.40 -0.07 13.11
N GLY A 79 9.73 0.74 13.94
CA GLY A 79 9.76 2.19 13.89
C GLY A 79 11.14 2.76 14.25
N ILE A 80 11.79 2.24 15.29
CA ILE A 80 13.17 2.59 15.64
C ILE A 80 14.12 2.20 14.50
N SER A 81 14.01 0.97 13.99
CA SER A 81 14.81 0.51 12.86
C SER A 81 14.64 1.41 11.64
N GLY A 82 13.40 1.73 11.26
CA GLY A 82 13.10 2.64 10.17
C GLY A 82 13.63 4.06 10.38
N PHE A 83 13.65 4.54 11.63
CA PHE A 83 14.24 5.84 11.97
C PHE A 83 15.77 5.83 11.83
N VAL A 84 16.43 4.76 12.30
CA VAL A 84 17.89 4.60 12.19
C VAL A 84 18.33 4.51 10.73
N PHE A 85 17.64 3.70 9.92
CA PHE A 85 17.93 3.51 8.50
C PHE A 85 17.24 4.53 7.58
N ARG A 86 16.67 5.62 8.12
CA ARG A 86 15.88 6.58 7.35
C ARG A 86 16.63 7.20 6.16
N HIS A 87 17.95 7.40 6.29
CA HIS A 87 18.75 8.02 5.24
C HIS A 87 18.90 7.07 4.05
N GLU A 88 19.25 5.82 4.32
CA GLU A 88 19.38 4.78 3.29
C GLU A 88 18.06 4.50 2.57
N ILE A 89 16.95 4.49 3.32
CA ILE A 89 15.60 4.34 2.76
C ILE A 89 15.24 5.53 1.87
N LYS A 90 15.57 6.77 2.28
CA LYS A 90 15.30 7.99 1.49
C LYS A 90 16.10 8.01 0.20
N ASP A 91 17.39 7.68 0.25
CA ASP A 91 18.25 7.66 -0.92
C ASP A 91 17.79 6.58 -1.92
N THR A 92 17.44 5.40 -1.42
CA THR A 92 16.89 4.31 -2.22
C THR A 92 15.53 4.70 -2.84
N PHE A 93 14.67 5.36 -2.07
CA PHE A 93 13.35 5.81 -2.54
C PHE A 93 13.48 6.89 -3.62
N LEU A 94 14.33 7.90 -3.41
CA LEU A 94 14.59 8.96 -4.38
C LEU A 94 15.18 8.40 -5.68
N ARG A 95 16.12 7.45 -5.59
CA ARG A 95 16.68 6.79 -6.77
C ARG A 95 15.59 6.02 -7.54
N THR A 96 14.81 5.21 -6.83
CA THR A 96 13.70 4.42 -7.42
C THR A 96 12.64 5.33 -8.06
N TYR A 97 12.29 6.43 -7.40
CA TYR A 97 11.33 7.40 -7.91
C TYR A 97 11.85 8.14 -9.14
N THR A 98 13.11 8.56 -9.12
CA THR A 98 13.76 9.23 -10.27
C THR A 98 13.85 8.28 -11.46
N GLU A 99 14.22 7.02 -11.23
CA GLU A 99 14.27 5.98 -12.25
C GLU A 99 12.87 5.68 -12.82
N ALA A 100 11.84 5.64 -11.96
CA ALA A 100 10.46 5.48 -12.40
C ALA A 100 9.98 6.65 -13.29
N ILE A 101 10.31 7.91 -12.95
CA ILE A 101 9.99 9.07 -13.79
C ILE A 101 10.77 9.06 -15.10
N GLN A 102 12.06 8.74 -15.08
CA GLN A 102 12.88 8.71 -16.29
C GLN A 102 12.42 7.63 -17.27
N ASN A 103 11.97 6.47 -16.77
CA ASN A 103 11.42 5.41 -17.60
C ASN A 103 9.99 5.71 -18.07
N TYR A 104 9.18 6.44 -17.28
CA TYR A 104 7.85 6.88 -17.70
C TYR A 104 7.88 7.78 -18.95
N ASN A 105 8.88 8.67 -19.07
CA ASN A 105 9.00 9.57 -20.22
C ASN A 105 9.60 8.93 -21.48
N LYS A 106 10.22 7.75 -21.37
CA LYS A 106 10.84 7.06 -22.53
C LYS A 106 9.88 6.16 -23.30
N ASN A 107 8.74 5.80 -22.72
CA ASN A 107 7.75 4.90 -23.32
C ASN A 107 6.46 5.62 -23.71
N ASP A 108 6.47 6.96 -23.80
CA ASP A 108 5.35 7.71 -24.35
C ASP A 108 5.37 7.65 -25.89
N GLU A 109 5.03 6.46 -26.43
CA GLU A 109 4.41 6.33 -27.76
C GLU A 109 2.97 6.89 -27.76
N ARG A 110 2.66 7.81 -26.85
CA ARG A 110 1.41 8.55 -26.80
C ARG A 110 1.57 10.03 -27.13
N SER A 111 2.80 10.49 -27.41
CA SER A 111 3.02 11.85 -27.90
C SER A 111 2.59 12.04 -29.37
N HIS A 112 2.33 10.95 -30.13
CA HIS A 112 1.80 11.03 -31.50
C HIS A 112 0.26 10.94 -31.61
N ALA A 113 -0.43 10.57 -30.53
CA ALA A 113 -1.90 10.51 -30.52
C ALA A 113 -2.53 11.86 -30.14
N VAL A 114 -1.82 12.68 -29.35
CA VAL A 114 -2.31 14.01 -28.94
C VAL A 114 -2.05 15.05 -30.04
N ASP A 115 -0.93 14.95 -30.76
CA ASP A 115 -0.59 15.85 -31.88
C ASP A 115 -1.62 15.79 -33.03
N ASN A 116 -2.15 14.61 -33.36
CA ASN A 116 -3.17 14.47 -34.42
C ASN A 116 -4.51 15.12 -34.05
N VAL A 117 -4.87 15.15 -32.77
CA VAL A 117 -6.09 15.85 -32.32
C VAL A 117 -5.85 17.36 -32.35
N GLN A 118 -4.66 17.82 -31.96
CA GLN A 118 -4.31 19.24 -31.95
C GLN A 118 -4.17 19.86 -33.35
N GLU A 119 -3.78 19.08 -34.36
CA GLU A 119 -3.71 19.57 -35.76
C GLU A 119 -5.08 19.64 -36.44
N SER A 120 -6.07 18.84 -36.01
CA SER A 120 -7.43 18.84 -36.59
C SER A 120 -8.34 19.99 -36.14
N VAL A 121 -7.89 20.82 -35.20
CA VAL A 121 -8.61 22.01 -34.69
C VAL A 121 -7.90 23.33 -35.04
N SER A 122 -6.85 23.25 -35.86
CA SER A 122 -6.26 24.37 -36.60
C SER A 122 -6.74 24.36 -38.04
#